data_AF-A0A7S3SFE1-F1
#
_entry.id   AF-A0A7S3SFE1-F1
#
_cell.length_a   1.000
_cell.length_b   1.000
_cell.length_c   1.000
_cell.angle_alpha   90.00
_cell.angle_beta   90.00
_cell.angle_gamma   90.00
#
_symmetry.space_group_name_H-M   'P 1'
#
loop_
_entity.id
_entity.type
_entity.pdbx_description
1 polymer ?
#
loop_
_entity_poly.entity_id
_entity_poly.type
_entity_poly.pdbx_seq_one_letter_code
_entity_poly.pdbx_strand_id
1 'polypeptide(L)'
;CIRVIQGDGIDIKSLEMILETMSQNKYAADNLAFGSGGALLQKLHRDTQKCAFKCSYAVVNGKGVDVVKDPITDPGKKSKKGRLTLEHKNGEWTTVTEGKGSGADDKLVEVFLDGALLVDDSFEAIRKR
;
A
#
# COMPACT_ATOMS: atom_id res chain seq x y z
N CYS A 1 25.09 29.36 -8.99
CA CYS A 1 24.40 29.05 -7.73
C CYS A 1 24.95 27.71 -7.22
N ILE A 2 25.33 27.58 -5.95
CA ILE A 2 25.91 26.34 -5.40
C ILE A 2 24.82 25.58 -4.64
N ARG A 3 24.82 24.25 -4.74
CA ARG A 3 23.89 23.32 -4.06
C ARG A 3 24.66 22.18 -3.41
N VAL A 4 24.03 21.53 -2.44
CA VAL A 4 24.60 20.40 -1.69
C VAL A 4 23.77 19.15 -1.94
N ILE A 5 24.41 17.98 -1.89
CA ILE A 5 23.73 16.69 -1.84
C ILE A 5 24.25 15.90 -0.63
N GLN A 6 23.33 15.40 0.20
CA GLN A 6 23.67 14.46 1.27
C GLN A 6 23.24 13.05 0.84
N GLY A 7 24.20 12.13 0.74
CA GLY A 7 23.96 10.76 0.27
C GLY A 7 24.19 9.66 1.31
N ASP A 8 24.85 9.99 2.43
CA ASP A 8 25.19 9.02 3.46
C ASP A 8 24.17 9.03 4.60
N GLY A 9 23.80 7.83 5.06
CA GLY A 9 22.87 7.66 6.20
C GLY A 9 21.44 8.18 5.99
N ILE A 10 21.00 8.44 4.75
CA ILE A 10 19.67 8.99 4.47
C ILE A 10 18.58 7.92 4.54
N ASP A 11 17.68 8.05 5.50
CA ASP A 11 16.41 7.34 5.63
C ASP A 11 15.29 8.33 5.98
N ILE A 12 14.05 7.85 6.18
CA ILE A 12 12.90 8.72 6.45
C ILE A 12 13.07 9.57 7.72
N LYS A 13 13.78 9.06 8.74
CA LYS A 13 13.99 9.76 10.01
C LYS A 13 15.13 10.77 9.91
N SER A 14 16.24 10.42 9.26
CA SER A 14 17.33 11.37 9.07
C SER A 14 16.94 12.49 8.11
N LEU A 15 16.08 12.23 7.11
CA LEU A 15 15.47 13.27 6.27
C LEU A 15 14.71 14.31 7.10
N GLU A 16 13.81 13.86 7.97
CA GLU A 16 13.03 14.73 8.86
C GLU A 16 13.93 15.58 9.75
N MET A 17 14.90 14.94 10.43
CA MET A 17 15.86 15.62 11.31
C MET A 17 16.70 16.68 10.58
N ILE A 18 17.21 16.37 9.39
CA ILE A 18 18.03 17.31 8.60
C ILE A 18 17.16 18.50 8.15
N LEU A 19 15.96 18.25 7.64
CA LEU A 19 15.07 19.32 7.17
C LEU A 19 14.59 20.22 8.32
N GLU A 20 14.31 19.65 9.48
CA GLU A 20 13.98 20.41 10.69
C GLU A 20 15.15 21.30 11.11
N THR A 21 16.38 20.75 11.13
CA THR A 21 17.59 21.51 11.46
C THR A 21 17.82 22.65 10.46
N MET A 22 17.65 22.39 9.16
CA MET A 22 17.75 23.43 8.12
C MET A 22 16.74 24.56 8.36
N SER A 23 15.49 24.20 8.64
CA SER A 23 14.41 25.16 8.92
C SER A 23 14.73 26.04 10.13
N GLN A 24 15.16 25.44 11.25
CA GLN A 24 15.56 26.16 12.48
C GLN A 24 16.71 27.13 12.22
N ASN A 25 17.66 26.75 11.35
CA ASN A 25 18.80 27.58 10.96
C ASN A 25 18.51 28.51 9.78
N LYS A 26 17.25 28.58 9.32
CA LYS A 26 16.78 29.44 8.21
C LYS A 26 17.48 29.16 6.87
N TYR A 27 17.88 27.90 6.66
CA TYR A 27 18.34 27.43 5.35
C TYR A 27 17.16 26.90 4.54
N ALA A 28 16.99 27.39 3.31
CA ALA A 28 15.97 26.89 2.40
C ALA A 28 16.26 25.45 1.97
N ALA A 29 15.23 24.59 2.01
CA ALA A 29 15.32 23.17 1.62
C ALA A 29 15.81 22.98 0.18
N ASP A 30 15.46 23.89 -0.73
CA ASP A 30 15.88 23.89 -2.15
C ASP A 30 17.40 23.99 -2.35
N ASN A 31 18.17 24.23 -1.29
CA ASN A 31 19.63 24.19 -1.33
C ASN A 31 20.21 22.77 -1.28
N LEU A 32 19.40 21.78 -0.91
CA LEU A 32 19.82 20.41 -0.62
C LEU A 32 19.07 19.40 -1.49
N ALA A 33 19.80 18.40 -1.98
CA ALA A 33 19.25 17.15 -2.50
C ALA A 33 19.66 15.98 -1.60
N PHE A 34 18.89 14.89 -1.65
CA PHE A 34 19.17 13.69 -0.86
C PHE A 34 19.35 12.49 -1.76
N GLY A 35 20.40 11.72 -1.51
CA GLY A 35 20.58 10.38 -2.07
C GLY A 35 20.29 9.34 -1.00
N SER A 36 19.39 8.39 -1.28
CA SER A 36 19.14 7.24 -0.39
C SER A 36 19.22 5.94 -1.18
N GLY A 37 20.14 5.07 -0.75
CA GLY A 37 20.31 3.73 -1.32
C GLY A 37 19.59 2.67 -0.49
N GLY A 38 20.34 1.97 0.36
CA GLY A 38 19.84 0.81 1.11
C GLY A 38 18.64 1.12 2.02
N ALA A 39 18.55 2.32 2.59
CA ALA A 39 17.38 2.65 3.42
C ALA A 39 16.08 2.78 2.60
N LEU A 40 16.16 3.34 1.39
CA LEU A 40 15.02 3.49 0.49
C LEU A 40 14.62 2.15 -0.16
N LEU A 41 15.60 1.31 -0.52
CA LEU A 41 15.36 0.13 -1.37
C LEU A 41 15.52 -1.23 -0.66
N GLN A 42 16.14 -1.30 0.51
CA GLN A 42 16.47 -2.57 1.18
C GLN A 42 16.06 -2.66 2.66
N LYS A 43 15.98 -1.54 3.40
CA LYS A 43 15.51 -1.51 4.80
C LYS A 43 13.98 -1.54 4.92
N LEU A 44 13.31 -2.17 3.95
CA LEU A 44 11.88 -2.40 3.92
C LEU A 44 11.65 -3.90 3.85
N HIS A 45 10.62 -4.40 4.52
CA HIS A 45 10.25 -5.81 4.46
C HIS A 45 8.74 -5.95 4.34
N ARG A 46 8.27 -7.17 4.03
CA ARG A 46 6.84 -7.48 3.86
C ARG A 46 5.97 -6.95 5.02
N ASP A 47 6.47 -7.06 6.25
CA ASP A 47 5.75 -6.60 7.44
C ASP A 47 5.68 -5.08 7.62
N THR A 48 6.49 -4.28 6.92
CA THR A 48 6.47 -2.82 7.04
C THR A 48 5.09 -2.25 6.74
N GLN A 49 4.39 -2.82 5.75
CA GLN A 49 2.99 -2.51 5.43
C GLN A 49 2.05 -3.69 5.70
N LYS A 50 2.53 -4.72 6.42
CA LYS A 50 1.79 -5.96 6.73
C LYS A 50 1.19 -6.63 5.49
N CYS A 51 1.87 -6.58 4.34
CA CYS A 51 1.40 -7.18 3.09
C CYS A 51 1.14 -8.67 3.29
N ALA A 52 -0.07 -9.13 2.99
CA ALA A 52 -0.49 -10.51 3.25
C ALA A 52 -1.54 -10.98 2.25
N PHE A 53 -1.42 -12.24 1.82
CA PHE A 53 -2.43 -12.94 1.05
C PHE A 53 -3.16 -13.96 1.94
N LYS A 54 -4.50 -14.03 1.84
CA LYS A 54 -5.36 -14.93 2.63
C LYS A 54 -6.57 -15.34 1.80
N CYS A 55 -6.96 -16.61 1.90
CA CYS A 55 -8.25 -17.07 1.40
C CYS A 55 -9.36 -16.47 2.28
N SER A 56 -10.38 -15.86 1.65
CA SER A 56 -11.55 -15.31 2.34
C SER A 56 -12.86 -16.02 1.97
N TYR A 57 -12.91 -16.77 0.86
CA TYR A 57 -14.13 -17.44 0.38
C TYR A 57 -13.78 -18.72 -0.37
N ALA A 58 -14.61 -19.75 -0.22
CA ALA A 58 -14.50 -21.01 -0.96
C ALA A 58 -15.88 -21.53 -1.34
N VAL A 59 -15.94 -22.39 -2.38
CA VAL A 59 -17.14 -23.15 -2.72
C VAL A 59 -16.88 -24.62 -2.37
N VAL A 60 -17.65 -25.17 -1.42
CA VAL A 60 -17.54 -26.56 -0.94
C VAL A 60 -18.86 -27.25 -1.21
N ASN A 61 -18.84 -28.32 -2.00
CA ASN A 61 -20.05 -29.06 -2.41
C ASN A 61 -21.14 -28.13 -3.00
N GLY A 62 -20.74 -27.19 -3.85
CA GLY A 62 -21.63 -26.22 -4.49
C GLY A 62 -22.15 -25.10 -3.58
N LYS A 63 -21.73 -25.06 -2.30
CA LYS A 63 -22.13 -24.03 -1.34
C LYS A 63 -20.98 -23.09 -1.05
N GLY A 64 -21.26 -21.78 -1.12
CA GLY A 64 -20.33 -20.74 -0.69
C GLY A 64 -20.08 -20.80 0.81
N VAL A 65 -18.82 -20.70 1.23
CA VAL A 65 -18.38 -20.68 2.62
C VAL A 65 -17.41 -19.53 2.81
N ASP A 66 -17.68 -18.68 3.80
CA ASP A 66 -16.76 -17.65 4.22
C ASP A 66 -15.60 -18.27 5.02
N VAL A 67 -14.38 -17.98 4.60
CA VAL A 67 -13.15 -18.46 5.23
C VAL A 67 -12.53 -17.32 6.02
N VAL A 68 -12.14 -17.59 7.26
CA VAL A 68 -11.49 -16.61 8.14
C VAL A 68 -10.41 -17.27 8.97
N LYS A 69 -9.27 -16.60 9.09
CA LYS A 69 -8.25 -16.92 10.09
C LYS A 69 -8.41 -15.94 11.25
N ASP A 70 -8.65 -16.46 12.45
CA ASP A 70 -8.80 -15.66 13.68
C ASP A 70 -7.96 -16.28 14.81
N PRO A 71 -6.66 -15.97 14.90
CA PRO A 71 -5.77 -16.61 15.86
C PRO A 71 -6.01 -16.07 17.28
N ILE A 72 -6.22 -16.98 18.24
CA ILE A 72 -6.51 -16.65 19.65
C ILE A 72 -5.45 -15.74 20.27
N THR A 73 -4.18 -15.94 19.92
CA THR A 73 -3.03 -15.24 20.53
C THR A 73 -2.69 -13.90 19.89
N ASP A 74 -3.31 -13.54 18.76
CA ASP A 74 -2.98 -12.30 18.03
C ASP A 74 -4.20 -11.77 17.26
N PRO A 75 -5.15 -11.10 17.96
CA PRO A 75 -6.37 -10.57 17.34
C PRO A 75 -6.10 -9.60 16.18
N GLY A 76 -4.93 -8.95 16.16
CA GLY A 76 -4.51 -8.06 15.07
C GLY A 76 -4.24 -8.78 13.75
N LYS A 77 -4.18 -10.11 13.74
CA LYS A 77 -4.01 -10.96 12.55
C LYS A 77 -5.30 -11.59 12.03
N LYS A 78 -6.46 -11.16 12.53
CA LYS A 78 -7.76 -11.59 12.02
C LYS A 78 -7.91 -11.18 10.54
N SER A 79 -8.21 -12.13 9.67
CA SER A 79 -8.44 -11.85 8.25
C SER A 79 -9.88 -11.38 7.98
N LYS A 80 -10.09 -10.70 6.85
CA LYS A 80 -11.43 -10.48 6.31
C LYS A 80 -12.00 -11.82 5.78
N LYS A 81 -13.32 -11.87 5.58
CA LYS A 81 -14.05 -13.07 5.17
C LYS A 81 -15.10 -12.78 4.09
N GLY A 82 -15.39 -13.79 3.30
CA GLY A 82 -16.29 -13.77 2.15
C GLY A 82 -15.73 -13.06 0.92
N ARG A 83 -16.62 -12.83 -0.05
CA ARG A 83 -16.32 -12.01 -1.24
C ARG A 83 -16.17 -10.55 -0.81
N LEU A 84 -15.18 -9.87 -1.37
CA LEU A 84 -14.79 -8.51 -0.96
C LEU A 84 -14.98 -7.54 -2.12
N THR A 85 -15.40 -6.31 -1.81
CA THR A 85 -15.32 -5.15 -2.72
C THR A 85 -14.52 -4.05 -2.02
N LEU A 86 -13.90 -3.16 -2.80
CA LEU A 86 -13.31 -1.93 -2.30
C LEU A 86 -14.14 -0.75 -2.78
N GLU A 87 -14.78 -0.03 -1.87
CA GLU A 87 -15.67 1.09 -2.20
C GLU A 87 -15.07 2.40 -1.69
N HIS A 88 -15.32 3.49 -2.42
CA HIS A 88 -14.94 4.84 -2.00
C HIS A 88 -16.20 5.69 -1.91
N LYS A 89 -16.63 6.02 -0.68
CA LYS A 89 -17.86 6.75 -0.40
C LYS A 89 -17.54 7.89 0.56
N ASN A 90 -18.04 9.09 0.26
CA ASN A 90 -17.84 10.30 1.07
C ASN A 90 -16.36 10.61 1.38
N GLY A 91 -15.45 10.30 0.46
CA GLY A 91 -14.01 10.54 0.65
C GLY A 91 -13.27 9.42 1.41
N GLU A 92 -13.98 8.41 1.92
CA GLU A 92 -13.40 7.31 2.69
C GLU A 92 -13.37 6.00 1.92
N TRP A 93 -12.26 5.27 2.05
CA TRP A 93 -12.09 3.94 1.50
C TRP A 93 -12.59 2.89 2.48
N THR A 94 -13.49 2.02 2.00
CA THR A 94 -14.05 0.92 2.81
C THR A 94 -13.95 -0.39 2.04
N THR A 95 -13.41 -1.43 2.68
CA THR A 95 -13.57 -2.81 2.18
C THR A 95 -14.88 -3.38 2.70
N VAL A 96 -15.83 -3.64 1.80
CA VAL A 96 -17.08 -4.32 2.16
C VAL A 96 -16.86 -5.83 2.04
N THR A 97 -17.35 -6.60 3.02
CA THR A 97 -17.06 -8.04 3.17
C THR A 97 -18.30 -8.90 2.97
N GLU A 98 -18.15 -10.23 2.98
CA GLU A 98 -19.27 -11.19 2.98
C GLU A 98 -20.22 -11.04 1.78
N GLY A 99 -19.73 -10.50 0.66
CA GLY A 99 -20.54 -10.26 -0.55
C GLY A 99 -21.62 -9.18 -0.37
N LYS A 100 -21.55 -8.35 0.66
CA LYS A 100 -22.51 -7.27 0.92
C LYS A 100 -22.26 -6.01 0.08
N GLY A 101 -21.11 -5.95 -0.59
CA GLY A 101 -20.73 -4.84 -1.45
C GLY A 101 -21.47 -4.83 -2.77
N SER A 102 -21.42 -3.69 -3.45
CA SER A 102 -21.99 -3.52 -4.79
C SER A 102 -20.89 -3.58 -5.84
N GLY A 103 -21.08 -4.40 -6.88
CA GLY A 103 -20.16 -4.43 -8.03
C GLY A 103 -20.12 -3.10 -8.80
N ALA A 104 -21.16 -2.28 -8.72
CA ALA A 104 -21.18 -0.95 -9.33
C ALA A 104 -20.33 0.08 -8.56
N ASP A 105 -20.13 -0.16 -7.25
CA ASP A 105 -19.34 0.71 -6.38
C ASP A 105 -17.90 0.21 -6.21
N ASP A 106 -17.64 -1.04 -6.60
CA ASP A 106 -16.35 -1.70 -6.45
C ASP A 106 -15.28 -1.02 -7.32
N LYS A 107 -14.15 -0.71 -6.69
CA LYS A 107 -12.97 -0.10 -7.31
C LYS A 107 -11.92 -1.15 -7.68
N LEU A 108 -12.12 -2.41 -7.29
CA LEU A 108 -11.31 -3.51 -7.82
C LEU A 108 -11.68 -3.74 -9.28
N VAL A 109 -10.65 -3.81 -10.12
CA VAL A 109 -10.80 -4.08 -11.55
C VAL A 109 -10.12 -5.39 -11.90
N GLU A 110 -10.71 -6.12 -12.83
CA GLU A 110 -10.10 -7.34 -13.35
C GLU A 110 -8.89 -6.95 -14.23
N VAL A 111 -7.69 -7.24 -13.74
CA VAL A 111 -6.44 -6.94 -14.46
C VAL A 111 -5.92 -8.14 -15.22
N PHE A 112 -6.39 -9.35 -14.89
CA PHE A 112 -5.96 -10.60 -15.49
C PHE A 112 -7.10 -11.62 -15.43
N LEU A 113 -7.36 -12.29 -16.55
CA LEU A 113 -8.39 -13.32 -16.66
C LEU A 113 -7.91 -14.42 -17.61
N ASP A 114 -8.03 -15.67 -17.19
CA ASP A 114 -7.79 -16.87 -18.01
C ASP A 114 -6.48 -16.87 -18.83
N GLY A 115 -5.39 -16.40 -18.22
CA GLY A 115 -4.08 -16.35 -18.89
C GLY A 115 -3.77 -15.05 -19.62
N ALA A 116 -4.75 -14.15 -19.75
CA ALA A 116 -4.61 -12.88 -20.46
C ALA A 116 -4.49 -11.69 -19.50
N LEU A 117 -3.54 -10.80 -19.78
CA LEU A 117 -3.43 -9.49 -19.14
C LEU A 117 -4.47 -8.54 -19.77
N LEU A 118 -5.38 -8.02 -18.96
CA LEU A 118 -6.46 -7.13 -19.40
C LEU A 118 -6.12 -5.64 -19.21
N VAL A 119 -5.25 -5.34 -18.24
CA VAL A 119 -4.81 -3.98 -17.93
C VAL A 119 -3.29 -3.94 -17.97
N ASP A 120 -2.74 -3.19 -18.92
CA ASP A 120 -1.30 -2.98 -19.11
C ASP A 120 -1.01 -1.47 -19.11
N ASP A 121 -0.95 -0.89 -17.90
CA ASP A 121 -0.76 0.54 -17.72
C ASP A 121 0.69 0.96 -17.99
N SER A 122 0.86 2.06 -18.72
CA SER A 122 2.18 2.65 -18.89
C SER A 122 2.69 3.24 -17.57
N PHE A 123 4.02 3.28 -17.43
CA PHE A 123 4.65 3.90 -16.26
C PHE A 123 4.28 5.38 -16.11
N GLU A 124 4.06 6.10 -17.22
CA GLU A 124 3.59 7.48 -17.18
C GLU A 124 2.16 7.60 -16.63
N ALA A 125 1.26 6.70 -17.03
CA ALA A 125 -0.10 6.66 -16.52
C ALA A 125 -0.11 6.38 -15.01
N ILE A 126 0.72 5.45 -14.54
CA ILE A 126 0.87 5.14 -13.11
C ILE A 126 1.34 6.37 -12.32
N ARG A 127 2.27 7.16 -12.86
CA ARG A 127 2.79 8.38 -12.20
C ARG A 127 1.77 9.53 -12.07
N LYS A 128 0.65 9.49 -12.82
CA LYS A 128 -0.38 10.54 -12.82
C LYS A 128 -1.57 10.25 -11.90
N ARG A 129 -1.65 9.06 -11.31
CA ARG A 129 -2.70 8.65 -10.34
C ARG A 129 -2.45 9.28 -8.98
#